data_AF-A0A7G8E8R2-F1
#
_entry.id   AF-A0A7G8E8R2-F1
#
_cell.length_a   1.000
_cell.length_b   1.000
_cell.length_c   1.000
_cell.angle_alpha   90.00
_cell.angle_beta   90.00
_cell.angle_gamma   90.00
#
_symmetry.space_group_name_H-M   'P 1'
#
loop_
_entity.id
_entity.type
_entity.pdbx_description
1 polymer ?
#
loop_
_entity_poly.entity_id
_entity_poly.type
_entity_poly.pdbx_seq_one_letter_code
_entity_poly.pdbx_strand_id
1 'polypeptide(L)'
;MSNQEIKNRFILPAVCVGGIAALVAVGASVYKPNLAKCNAGDPAACVEAYKLKSNHSRITNTEWIKAFTISEAKRVAEEAELEKKRQEAVAQLEAERKERLAKMEAAEARRKAEIAARGEWIYGGYTDQATGRRAKTASLTSKNSMNFGFPYSGTQYGRFIVRNHPRYGVDAYLKIEQGQLLCNSYSDTNVLIRFDNGAASAYSCTGASDHSTEFAFITNVARLEGRMKTAKKMFITVSVYQEGSRTWEFNVKGYDRSKV
;
A
#
# COMPACT_ATOMS: atom_id res chain seq x y z
N MET A 1 -31.33 25.02 -7.99
CA MET A 1 -30.60 23.78 -7.64
C MET A 1 -29.19 23.96 -8.18
N SER A 2 -28.18 24.27 -7.35
CA SER A 2 -27.28 23.29 -6.68
C SER A 2 -26.71 22.31 -7.72
N ASN A 3 -25.40 22.09 -7.93
CA ASN A 3 -24.19 22.22 -7.11
C ASN A 3 -23.00 22.09 -8.13
N GLN A 4 -21.92 22.87 -8.01
CA GLN A 4 -20.65 22.48 -7.38
C GLN A 4 -19.72 21.62 -8.28
N GLU A 5 -18.58 22.16 -8.70
CA GLU A 5 -17.29 21.44 -8.82
C GLU A 5 -16.13 22.46 -8.91
N ILE A 6 -15.28 22.55 -7.88
CA ILE A 6 -13.87 22.09 -7.83
C ILE A 6 -12.98 22.67 -8.95
N LYS A 7 -11.97 23.46 -8.58
CA LYS A 7 -10.54 23.14 -8.83
C LYS A 7 -9.56 24.17 -8.26
N ASN A 8 -8.70 23.64 -7.40
CA ASN A 8 -7.30 24.01 -7.18
C ASN A 8 -6.67 24.85 -8.28
N ARG A 9 -5.82 25.83 -7.89
CA ARG A 9 -4.47 25.87 -8.43
C ARG A 9 -3.45 26.59 -7.57
N PHE A 10 -2.32 25.90 -7.46
CA PHE A 10 -1.05 26.26 -6.86
C PHE A 10 -0.42 27.51 -7.47
N ILE A 11 0.30 28.21 -6.62
CA ILE A 11 1.23 29.32 -6.84
C ILE A 11 2.61 28.69 -7.15
N LEU A 12 3.38 29.14 -8.14
CA LEU A 12 4.51 30.13 -8.10
C LEU A 12 5.36 29.89 -9.37
N PRO A 13 6.37 30.71 -9.72
CA PRO A 13 6.62 32.14 -9.44
C PRO A 13 7.04 32.92 -10.73
N ALA A 14 7.01 34.25 -10.71
CA ALA A 14 7.77 35.06 -11.66
C ALA A 14 8.51 36.16 -10.90
N VAL A 15 9.83 36.03 -10.91
CA VAL A 15 10.80 36.99 -10.37
C VAL A 15 10.87 38.20 -11.30
N CYS A 16 11.06 39.36 -10.66
CA CYS A 16 11.10 40.73 -11.14
C CYS A 16 11.92 40.99 -12.40
N VAL A 17 11.47 41.93 -13.24
CA VAL A 17 12.34 42.93 -13.87
C VAL A 17 11.59 44.27 -14.00
N GLY A 18 12.07 45.28 -13.26
CA GLY A 18 12.18 46.68 -13.70
C GLY A 18 10.91 47.51 -13.92
N GLY A 19 10.90 48.70 -13.30
CA GLY A 19 10.22 49.86 -13.88
C GLY A 19 9.25 50.60 -12.97
N ILE A 20 9.65 51.80 -12.58
CA ILE A 20 8.87 52.86 -11.93
C ILE A 20 7.60 53.20 -12.74
N ALA A 21 6.43 53.31 -12.11
CA ALA A 21 5.50 54.46 -12.23
C ALA A 21 4.14 54.24 -11.53
N ALA A 22 3.85 55.15 -10.60
CA ALA A 22 2.58 55.84 -10.35
C ALA A 22 1.24 55.06 -10.24
N LEU A 23 0.65 55.15 -9.04
CA LEU A 23 -0.72 55.63 -8.72
C LEU A 23 -1.25 54.89 -7.50
N VAL A 24 -1.16 55.49 -6.31
CA VAL A 24 -2.07 55.13 -5.23
C VAL A 24 -2.99 56.32 -5.01
N ALA A 25 -4.19 56.15 -5.53
CA ALA A 25 -5.33 57.01 -5.36
C ALA A 25 -5.54 57.35 -3.89
N VAL A 26 -5.88 58.61 -3.64
CA VAL A 26 -6.42 59.10 -2.37
C VAL A 26 -7.72 58.33 -2.09
N GLY A 27 -7.61 57.25 -1.33
CA GLY A 27 -8.74 56.51 -0.78
C GLY A 27 -9.27 57.22 0.45
N ALA A 28 -10.09 58.25 0.23
CA ALA A 28 -10.96 58.78 1.27
C ALA A 28 -11.94 57.69 1.71
N SER A 29 -11.66 57.04 2.85
CA SER A 29 -12.68 56.30 3.60
C SER A 29 -13.55 57.32 4.34
N VAL A 30 -14.55 57.84 3.63
CA VAL A 30 -15.64 58.62 4.22
C VAL A 30 -16.53 57.64 4.99
N TYR A 31 -16.32 57.57 6.31
CA TYR A 31 -17.23 56.87 7.21
C TYR A 31 -18.56 57.63 7.25
N LYS A 32 -19.57 57.13 6.54
CA LYS A 32 -20.96 57.63 6.53
C LYS A 32 -21.60 57.34 7.89
N PRO A 33 -21.68 58.35 8.79
CA PRO A 33 -23.02 58.75 9.22
C PRO A 33 -23.24 60.27 9.40
N ASN A 34 -22.28 61.16 9.10
CA ASN A 34 -22.42 62.59 9.46
C ASN A 34 -22.66 63.59 8.29
N LEU A 35 -22.82 63.10 7.06
CA LEU A 35 -23.13 63.97 5.91
C LEU A 35 -24.59 64.46 5.87
N ALA A 36 -25.47 63.93 6.71
CA ALA A 36 -26.89 64.31 6.76
C ALA A 36 -27.18 65.60 7.55
N LYS A 37 -26.18 66.24 8.17
CA LYS A 37 -26.37 67.47 8.98
C LYS A 37 -25.70 68.74 8.41
N CYS A 38 -25.07 68.66 7.24
CA CYS A 38 -24.37 69.80 6.64
C CYS A 38 -25.13 70.47 5.47
N ASN A 39 -26.42 70.13 5.25
CA ASN A 39 -27.21 70.63 4.11
C ASN A 39 -28.07 71.87 4.43
N ALA A 40 -27.61 72.76 5.30
CA ALA A 40 -28.34 74.01 5.57
C ALA A 40 -27.38 75.19 5.72
N GLY A 41 -26.92 75.74 4.59
CA GLY A 41 -26.68 77.18 4.38
C GLY A 41 -25.77 78.01 5.30
N ASP A 42 -25.15 77.45 6.34
CA ASP A 42 -24.33 78.21 7.30
C ASP A 42 -22.91 77.60 7.46
N PRO A 43 -21.87 78.25 6.89
CA PRO A 43 -20.48 77.83 7.02
C PRO A 43 -19.95 77.87 8.47
N ALA A 44 -20.49 78.71 9.36
CA ALA A 44 -19.97 78.87 10.72
C ALA A 44 -20.32 77.67 11.62
N ALA A 45 -21.52 77.11 11.48
CA ALA A 45 -21.96 75.92 12.21
C ALA A 45 -21.17 74.64 11.82
N CYS A 46 -20.68 74.56 10.58
CA CYS A 46 -19.84 73.46 10.11
C CYS A 46 -18.44 73.45 10.74
N VAL A 47 -17.88 74.64 11.01
CA VAL A 47 -16.54 74.77 11.59
C VAL A 47 -16.52 74.38 13.08
N GLU A 48 -17.61 74.64 13.81
CA GLU A 48 -17.69 74.30 15.23
C GLU A 48 -17.84 72.80 15.48
N ALA A 49 -18.59 72.09 14.63
CA ALA A 49 -18.71 70.62 14.66
C ALA A 49 -17.36 69.91 14.38
N TYR A 50 -16.49 70.51 13.57
CA TYR A 50 -15.14 70.00 13.32
C TYR A 50 -14.14 70.36 14.43
N LYS A 51 -14.31 71.50 15.11
CA LYS A 51 -13.45 71.90 16.23
C LYS A 51 -13.71 71.07 17.50
N LEU A 52 -14.94 70.61 17.74
CA LEU A 52 -15.27 69.79 18.91
C LEU A 52 -14.82 68.31 18.80
N LYS A 53 -14.27 67.88 17.66
CA LYS A 53 -13.67 66.54 17.48
C LYS A 53 -12.17 66.55 17.24
N SER A 54 -11.48 67.67 17.47
CA SER A 54 -10.01 67.69 17.52
C SER A 54 -9.43 67.15 18.83
N ASN A 55 -10.15 66.24 19.50
CA ASN A 55 -9.65 65.50 20.66
C ASN A 55 -9.42 64.01 20.37
N HIS A 56 -9.29 63.65 19.08
CA HIS A 56 -8.58 62.45 18.69
C HIS A 56 -7.22 62.87 18.14
N SER A 57 -6.19 62.55 18.93
CA SER A 57 -4.78 62.51 18.54
C SER A 57 -4.63 62.24 17.05
N ARG A 58 -4.13 63.24 16.31
CA ARG A 58 -3.75 63.10 14.90
C ARG A 58 -2.69 62.01 14.80
N ILE A 59 -3.09 60.80 14.46
CA ILE A 59 -2.15 59.79 13.98
C ILE A 59 -1.57 60.37 12.69
N THR A 60 -0.31 60.80 12.73
CA THR A 60 0.34 61.43 11.58
C THR A 60 0.51 60.40 10.45
N ASN A 61 0.61 60.85 9.18
CA ASN A 61 0.81 59.96 8.03
C ASN A 61 2.04 59.03 8.23
N THR A 62 3.03 59.51 8.97
CA THR A 62 4.20 58.77 9.46
C THR A 62 3.89 57.64 10.43
N GLU A 63 2.90 57.77 11.31
CA GLU A 63 2.51 56.73 12.27
C GLU A 63 1.70 55.62 11.59
N TRP A 64 0.89 55.94 10.58
CA TRP A 64 0.21 54.96 9.74
C TRP A 64 1.20 54.12 8.90
N ILE A 65 2.18 54.78 8.28
CA ILE A 65 3.24 54.10 7.51
C ILE A 65 4.08 53.21 8.44
N LYS A 66 4.42 53.69 9.65
CA LYS A 66 5.12 52.86 10.66
C LYS A 66 4.27 51.66 11.09
N ALA A 67 2.98 51.83 11.34
CA ALA A 67 2.11 50.72 11.75
C ALA A 67 1.93 49.66 10.63
N PHE A 68 1.80 50.09 9.38
CA PHE A 68 1.67 49.20 8.21
C PHE A 68 2.98 48.47 7.89
N THR A 69 4.13 49.16 7.94
CA THR A 69 5.44 48.52 7.73
C THR A 69 5.78 47.53 8.86
N ILE A 70 5.40 47.83 10.12
CA ILE A 70 5.52 46.88 11.23
C ILE A 70 4.60 45.67 11.05
N SER A 71 3.39 45.84 10.49
CA SER A 71 2.48 44.71 10.25
C SER A 71 2.93 43.82 9.09
N GLU A 72 3.49 44.41 8.03
CA GLU A 72 4.08 43.68 6.90
C GLU A 72 5.36 42.93 7.31
N ALA A 73 6.25 43.58 8.08
CA ALA A 73 7.44 42.94 8.63
C ALA A 73 7.08 41.76 9.56
N LYS A 74 6.00 41.85 10.34
CA LYS A 74 5.51 40.74 11.17
C LYS A 74 5.00 39.56 10.33
N ARG A 75 4.27 39.81 9.24
CA ARG A 75 3.80 38.76 8.33
C ARG A 75 4.95 38.03 7.64
N VAL A 76 5.95 38.77 7.17
CA VAL A 76 7.16 38.19 6.56
C VAL A 76 7.95 37.37 7.59
N ALA A 77 8.04 37.83 8.83
CA ALA A 77 8.69 37.09 9.91
C ALA A 77 7.94 35.79 10.27
N GLU A 78 6.61 35.81 10.32
CA GLU A 78 5.77 34.63 10.59
C GLU A 78 5.83 33.60 9.44
N GLU A 79 5.80 34.05 8.18
CA GLU A 79 5.96 33.19 7.01
C GLU A 79 7.35 32.55 6.96
N ALA A 80 8.41 33.28 7.32
CA ALA A 80 9.77 32.73 7.42
C ALA A 80 9.89 31.69 8.55
N GLU A 81 9.23 31.90 9.69
CA GLU A 81 9.18 30.92 10.78
C GLU A 81 8.40 29.66 10.37
N LEU A 82 7.27 29.83 9.68
CA LEU A 82 6.49 28.72 9.15
C LEU A 82 7.29 27.91 8.12
N GLU A 83 8.03 28.56 7.22
CA GLU A 83 8.84 27.88 6.23
C GLU A 83 10.01 27.12 6.88
N LYS A 84 10.63 27.69 7.92
CA LYS A 84 11.63 26.97 8.72
C LYS A 84 11.02 25.72 9.38
N LYS A 85 9.84 25.83 9.98
CA LYS A 85 9.12 24.68 10.55
C LYS A 85 8.76 23.63 9.50
N ARG A 86 8.42 24.05 8.28
CA ARG A 86 8.13 23.14 7.16
C ARG A 86 9.39 22.41 6.71
N GLN A 87 10.53 23.10 6.62
CA GLN A 87 11.82 22.49 6.29
C GLN A 87 12.26 21.48 7.36
N GLU A 88 12.10 21.83 8.64
CA GLU A 88 12.36 20.92 9.76
C GLU A 88 11.43 19.69 9.72
N ALA A 89 10.14 19.88 9.45
CA ALA A 89 9.18 18.78 9.34
C ALA A 89 9.47 17.88 8.13
N VAL A 90 9.85 18.43 6.98
CA VAL A 90 10.26 17.64 5.79
C VAL A 90 11.52 16.84 6.10
N ALA A 91 12.51 17.45 6.74
CA ALA A 91 13.74 16.75 7.15
C ALA A 91 13.45 15.60 8.13
N GLN A 92 12.52 15.80 9.08
CA GLN A 92 12.07 14.74 9.99
C GLN A 92 11.38 13.60 9.23
N LEU A 93 10.43 13.91 8.34
CA LEU A 93 9.73 12.90 7.54
C LEU A 93 10.67 12.11 6.62
N GLU A 94 11.68 12.77 6.04
CA GLU A 94 12.69 12.10 5.23
C GLU A 94 13.58 11.18 6.06
N ALA A 95 13.97 11.60 7.27
CA ALA A 95 14.72 10.78 8.21
C ALA A 95 13.92 9.54 8.63
N GLU A 96 12.65 9.72 9.02
CA GLU A 96 11.74 8.62 9.37
C GLU A 96 11.50 7.68 8.19
N ARG A 97 11.31 8.20 6.98
CA ARG A 97 11.14 7.40 5.77
C ARG A 97 12.39 6.56 5.49
N LYS A 98 13.57 7.18 5.60
CA LYS A 98 14.86 6.49 5.40
C LYS A 98 15.05 5.39 6.43
N GLU A 99 14.73 5.65 7.69
CA GLU A 99 14.78 4.64 8.76
C GLU A 99 13.79 3.50 8.50
N ARG A 100 12.55 3.81 8.09
CA ARG A 100 11.53 2.80 7.76
C ARG A 100 11.95 1.94 6.57
N LEU A 101 12.51 2.53 5.52
CA LEU A 101 13.03 1.79 4.36
C LEU A 101 14.17 0.87 4.79
N ALA A 102 15.14 1.36 5.56
CA ALA A 102 16.23 0.54 6.07
C ALA A 102 15.74 -0.62 6.95
N LYS A 103 14.73 -0.38 7.81
CA LYS A 103 14.09 -1.44 8.61
C LYS A 103 13.40 -2.49 7.74
N MET A 104 12.70 -2.08 6.67
CA MET A 104 12.06 -3.02 5.74
C MET A 104 13.08 -3.86 4.97
N GLU A 105 14.15 -3.24 4.46
CA GLU A 105 15.23 -3.94 3.75
C GLU A 105 15.97 -4.92 4.68
N ALA A 106 16.25 -4.52 5.92
CA ALA A 106 16.84 -5.42 6.92
C ALA A 106 15.91 -6.59 7.29
N ALA A 107 14.61 -6.33 7.41
CA ALA A 107 13.62 -7.39 7.66
C ALA A 107 13.51 -8.36 6.47
N GLU A 108 13.54 -7.85 5.23
CA GLU A 108 13.54 -8.66 4.03
C GLU A 108 14.83 -9.52 3.93
N ALA A 109 15.99 -8.93 4.20
CA ALA A 109 17.27 -9.63 4.20
C ALA A 109 17.30 -10.74 5.27
N ARG A 110 16.85 -10.44 6.50
CA ARG A 110 16.73 -11.44 7.57
C ARG A 110 15.77 -12.55 7.20
N ARG A 111 14.62 -12.22 6.61
CA ARG A 111 13.64 -13.20 6.13
C ARG A 111 14.23 -14.09 5.03
N LYS A 112 14.94 -13.51 4.06
CA LYS A 112 15.65 -14.27 3.00
C LYS A 112 16.70 -15.20 3.60
N ALA A 113 17.49 -14.73 4.57
CA ALA A 113 18.49 -15.54 5.25
C ALA A 113 17.87 -16.68 6.07
N GLU A 114 16.78 -16.42 6.80
CA GLU A 114 16.04 -17.44 7.55
C GLU A 114 15.44 -18.50 6.63
N ILE A 115 14.83 -18.07 5.52
CA ILE A 115 14.32 -18.96 4.47
C ILE A 115 15.45 -19.82 3.87
N ALA A 116 16.62 -19.22 3.61
CA ALA A 116 17.78 -19.96 3.11
C ALA A 116 18.29 -21.00 4.12
N ALA A 117 18.18 -20.71 5.42
CA ALA A 117 18.62 -21.59 6.51
C ALA A 117 17.65 -22.74 6.80
N ARG A 118 16.35 -22.49 6.93
CA ARG A 118 15.34 -23.51 7.32
C ARG A 118 14.61 -24.17 6.14
N GLY A 119 14.76 -23.64 4.94
CA GLY A 119 13.90 -23.95 3.80
C GLY A 119 12.69 -23.01 3.70
N GLU A 120 11.94 -23.14 2.61
CA GLU A 120 10.78 -22.29 2.30
C GLU A 120 9.48 -22.77 2.95
N TRP A 121 9.54 -23.85 3.73
CA TRP A 121 8.38 -24.46 4.36
C TRP A 121 7.75 -23.55 5.40
N ILE A 122 6.45 -23.30 5.22
CA ILE A 122 5.59 -22.64 6.20
C ILE A 122 4.80 -23.74 6.92
N TYR A 123 5.14 -23.95 8.19
CA TYR A 123 4.45 -24.88 9.08
C TYR A 123 3.31 -24.16 9.81
N GLY A 124 2.17 -24.81 9.92
CA GLY A 124 0.98 -24.27 10.54
C GLY A 124 0.02 -25.36 10.97
N GLY A 125 -1.23 -24.97 11.18
CA GLY A 125 -2.28 -25.90 11.55
C GLY A 125 -3.55 -25.19 11.97
N TYR A 126 -4.62 -25.95 12.10
CA TYR A 126 -5.93 -25.48 12.50
C TYR A 126 -6.63 -26.53 13.37
N THR A 127 -7.56 -26.11 14.20
CA THR A 127 -8.40 -27.04 14.98
C THR A 127 -9.53 -27.53 14.09
N ASP A 128 -9.60 -28.85 13.89
CA ASP A 128 -10.76 -29.48 13.25
C ASP A 128 -11.95 -29.42 14.20
N GLN A 129 -12.98 -28.68 13.82
CA GLN A 129 -14.15 -28.44 14.67
C GLN A 129 -14.92 -29.75 14.96
N ALA A 130 -14.90 -30.71 14.03
CA ALA A 130 -15.62 -31.97 14.19
C ALA A 130 -14.99 -32.88 15.26
N THR A 131 -13.65 -32.85 15.44
CA THR A 131 -12.95 -33.69 16.42
C THR A 131 -12.36 -32.92 17.60
N GLY A 132 -12.30 -31.59 17.54
CA GLY A 132 -11.58 -30.75 18.49
C GLY A 132 -10.06 -30.92 18.46
N ARG A 133 -9.52 -31.74 17.55
CA ARG A 133 -8.08 -32.03 17.45
C ARG A 133 -7.41 -31.10 16.44
N ARG A 134 -6.13 -30.79 16.64
CA ARG A 134 -5.35 -29.97 15.70
C ARG A 134 -4.92 -30.79 14.48
N ALA A 135 -5.26 -30.31 13.30
CA ALA A 135 -4.60 -30.64 12.06
C ALA A 135 -3.32 -29.80 11.92
N LYS A 136 -2.27 -30.39 11.35
CA LYS A 136 -0.99 -29.73 11.10
C LYS A 136 -0.73 -29.69 9.60
N THR A 137 -0.05 -28.64 9.15
CA THR A 137 0.23 -28.42 7.74
C THR A 137 1.67 -27.95 7.54
N ALA A 138 2.29 -28.37 6.44
CA ALA A 138 3.48 -27.75 5.87
C ALA A 138 3.14 -27.32 4.44
N SER A 139 3.50 -26.08 4.09
CA SER A 139 3.15 -25.51 2.80
C SER A 139 4.33 -24.82 2.12
N LEU A 140 4.34 -24.87 0.80
CA LEU A 140 5.27 -24.18 -0.10
C LEU A 140 4.49 -23.43 -1.16
N THR A 141 5.03 -22.29 -1.58
CA THR A 141 4.61 -21.58 -2.79
C THR A 141 5.62 -21.85 -3.90
N SER A 142 5.16 -21.97 -5.14
CA SER A 142 6.02 -22.20 -6.29
C SER A 142 6.97 -21.03 -6.55
N LYS A 143 8.14 -21.32 -7.12
CA LYS A 143 9.12 -20.32 -7.56
C LYS A 143 8.71 -19.61 -8.82
N ASN A 144 8.06 -20.32 -9.72
CA ASN A 144 7.54 -19.80 -10.95
C ASN A 144 6.05 -19.46 -10.81
N SER A 145 5.64 -18.46 -11.57
CA SER A 145 4.24 -18.10 -11.78
C SER A 145 3.71 -18.71 -13.07
N MET A 146 2.40 -18.87 -13.16
CA MET A 146 1.67 -19.21 -14.37
C MET A 146 0.69 -18.10 -14.70
N ASN A 147 0.34 -17.96 -15.98
CA ASN A 147 -0.77 -17.12 -16.43
C ASN A 147 -1.60 -17.94 -17.42
N PHE A 148 -2.89 -18.09 -17.15
CA PHE A 148 -3.78 -18.88 -17.99
C PHE A 148 -4.63 -17.99 -18.89
N GLY A 149 -5.26 -18.58 -19.89
CA GLY A 149 -6.25 -17.92 -20.74
C GLY A 149 -7.54 -17.60 -19.97
N PHE A 150 -8.38 -16.76 -20.56
CA PHE A 150 -9.74 -16.53 -20.07
C PHE A 150 -10.50 -17.87 -19.97
N PRO A 151 -11.25 -18.15 -18.88
CA PRO A 151 -11.66 -17.24 -17.80
C PRO A 151 -10.70 -17.18 -16.59
N TYR A 152 -9.55 -17.84 -16.64
CA TYR A 152 -8.59 -17.95 -15.54
C TYR A 152 -7.38 -17.02 -15.69
N SER A 153 -7.57 -15.92 -16.42
CA SER A 153 -6.51 -14.95 -16.70
C SER A 153 -6.03 -14.27 -15.43
N GLY A 154 -4.71 -14.24 -15.25
CA GLY A 154 -4.07 -13.69 -14.07
C GLY A 154 -2.78 -14.42 -13.74
N THR A 155 -1.80 -13.68 -13.23
CA THR A 155 -0.58 -14.29 -12.70
C THR A 155 -0.90 -14.98 -11.39
N GLN A 156 -0.62 -16.28 -11.32
CA GLN A 156 -0.89 -17.10 -10.14
C GLN A 156 0.30 -18.00 -9.80
N TYR A 157 0.33 -18.48 -8.56
CA TYR A 157 1.34 -19.40 -8.07
C TYR A 157 0.70 -20.71 -7.62
N GLY A 158 1.44 -21.81 -7.79
CA GLY A 158 1.06 -23.09 -7.22
C GLY A 158 1.39 -23.12 -5.73
N ARG A 159 0.54 -23.73 -4.93
CA ARG A 159 0.83 -24.07 -3.54
C ARG A 159 0.89 -25.58 -3.37
N PHE A 160 1.98 -26.08 -2.83
CA PHE A 160 2.10 -27.47 -2.43
C PHE A 160 1.89 -27.58 -0.92
N ILE A 161 1.00 -28.46 -0.49
CA ILE A 161 0.67 -28.64 0.93
C ILE A 161 0.80 -30.11 1.29
N VAL A 162 1.47 -30.38 2.41
CA VAL A 162 1.37 -31.66 3.14
C VAL A 162 0.58 -31.39 4.41
N ARG A 163 -0.44 -32.19 4.67
CA ARG A 163 -1.31 -32.03 5.84
C ARG A 163 -1.43 -33.37 6.57
N ASN A 164 -1.50 -33.27 7.89
CA ASN A 164 -1.81 -34.36 8.80
C ASN A 164 -3.12 -34.02 9.51
N HIS A 165 -4.18 -34.69 9.09
CA HIS A 165 -5.54 -34.45 9.56
C HIS A 165 -5.99 -35.56 10.53
N PRO A 166 -6.59 -35.23 11.68
CA PRO A 166 -6.99 -36.23 12.68
C PRO A 166 -8.00 -37.28 12.16
N ARG A 167 -8.76 -36.95 11.11
CA ARG A 167 -9.77 -37.85 10.50
C ARG A 167 -9.32 -38.54 9.21
N TYR A 168 -8.47 -37.88 8.43
CA TYR A 168 -8.14 -38.30 7.06
C TYR A 168 -6.70 -38.79 6.93
N GLY A 169 -5.95 -38.76 8.03
CA GLY A 169 -4.54 -39.12 8.02
C GLY A 169 -3.71 -38.09 7.27
N VAL A 170 -2.69 -38.59 6.58
CA VAL A 170 -1.72 -37.75 5.89
C VAL A 170 -2.08 -37.62 4.42
N ASP A 171 -2.22 -36.40 3.95
CA ASP A 171 -2.43 -36.08 2.56
C ASP A 171 -1.41 -35.06 2.05
N ALA A 172 -1.14 -35.10 0.75
CA ALA A 172 -0.34 -34.11 0.05
C ALA A 172 -1.07 -33.69 -1.22
N TYR A 173 -1.12 -32.39 -1.50
CA TYR A 173 -1.83 -31.88 -2.66
C TYR A 173 -1.19 -30.63 -3.24
N LEU A 174 -1.31 -30.50 -4.55
CA LEU A 174 -1.08 -29.25 -5.26
C LEU A 174 -2.40 -28.47 -5.29
N LYS A 175 -2.34 -27.19 -4.98
CA LYS A 175 -3.42 -26.22 -5.09
C LYS A 175 -3.02 -25.11 -6.06
N ILE A 176 -3.91 -24.74 -6.96
CA ILE A 176 -3.81 -23.53 -7.79
C ILE A 176 -4.81 -22.47 -7.33
N GLU A 177 -4.71 -21.25 -7.86
CA GLU A 177 -5.63 -20.16 -7.50
C GLU A 177 -6.82 -20.11 -8.44
N GLN A 178 -6.58 -20.34 -9.73
CA GLN A 178 -7.60 -20.28 -10.79
C GLN A 178 -7.32 -21.35 -11.84
N GLY A 179 -8.34 -22.06 -12.28
CA GLY A 179 -8.23 -23.08 -13.31
C GLY A 179 -8.66 -24.46 -12.83
N GLN A 180 -8.59 -25.44 -13.73
CA GLN A 180 -9.05 -26.79 -13.46
C GLN A 180 -7.94 -27.80 -13.68
N LEU A 181 -7.50 -28.42 -12.59
CA LEU A 181 -6.54 -29.52 -12.60
C LEU A 181 -7.25 -30.81 -13.03
N LEU A 182 -6.68 -31.48 -14.03
CA LEU A 182 -7.21 -32.73 -14.57
C LEU A 182 -6.67 -33.93 -13.78
N CYS A 183 -6.99 -33.95 -12.49
CA CYS A 183 -6.81 -35.10 -11.60
C CYS A 183 -8.19 -35.55 -11.15
N ASN A 184 -8.82 -36.45 -11.90
CA ASN A 184 -10.16 -36.93 -11.62
C ASN A 184 -10.07 -38.27 -10.86
N SER A 185 -11.04 -38.53 -9.99
CA SER A 185 -11.12 -39.80 -9.23
C SER A 185 -11.56 -40.99 -10.08
N TYR A 186 -12.05 -40.74 -11.31
CA TYR A 186 -12.66 -41.75 -12.18
C TYR A 186 -11.77 -42.19 -13.34
N SER A 187 -10.58 -41.62 -13.51
CA SER A 187 -9.59 -42.13 -14.45
C SER A 187 -8.21 -42.16 -13.81
N ASP A 188 -7.35 -43.07 -14.28
CA ASP A 188 -5.96 -43.24 -13.80
C ASP A 188 -5.09 -42.05 -14.23
N THR A 189 -5.37 -40.90 -13.62
CA THR A 189 -4.64 -39.67 -13.86
C THR A 189 -3.41 -39.63 -12.97
N ASN A 190 -2.28 -39.28 -13.59
CA ASN A 190 -1.00 -39.20 -12.93
C ASN A 190 -0.46 -37.78 -13.06
N VAL A 191 0.19 -37.32 -11.98
CA VAL A 191 1.12 -36.20 -12.05
C VAL A 191 2.52 -36.73 -12.26
N LEU A 192 3.35 -35.99 -13.00
CA LEU A 192 4.77 -36.30 -13.12
C LEU A 192 5.53 -35.45 -12.11
N ILE A 193 6.28 -36.11 -11.23
CA ILE A 193 7.09 -35.44 -10.22
C ILE A 193 8.56 -35.77 -10.45
N ARG A 194 9.38 -34.73 -10.56
CA ARG A 194 10.82 -34.83 -10.66
C ARG A 194 11.47 -34.15 -9.46
N PHE A 195 12.45 -34.82 -8.86
CA PHE A 195 13.24 -34.27 -7.76
C PHE A 195 14.65 -33.95 -8.24
N ASP A 196 15.14 -32.76 -7.93
CA ASP A 196 16.47 -32.27 -8.33
C ASP A 196 16.74 -32.58 -9.83
N ASN A 197 17.88 -33.20 -10.14
CA ASN A 197 18.26 -33.63 -11.49
C ASN A 197 17.95 -35.11 -11.76
N GLY A 198 17.11 -35.75 -10.93
CA GLY A 198 16.70 -37.13 -11.09
C GLY A 198 15.67 -37.35 -12.21
N ALA A 199 15.30 -38.61 -12.44
CA ALA A 199 14.23 -38.97 -13.35
C ALA A 199 12.85 -38.51 -12.84
N ALA A 200 11.98 -38.10 -13.76
CA ALA A 200 10.58 -37.87 -13.45
C ALA A 200 9.88 -39.21 -13.17
N SER A 201 9.01 -39.24 -12.17
CA SER A 201 8.21 -40.40 -11.81
C SER A 201 6.73 -40.03 -11.81
N ALA A 202 5.90 -40.93 -12.32
CA ALA A 202 4.46 -40.80 -12.16
C ALA A 202 4.05 -41.03 -10.69
N TYR A 203 3.10 -40.22 -10.23
CA TYR A 203 2.35 -40.41 -9.01
C TYR A 203 0.87 -40.27 -9.34
N SER A 204 0.05 -41.22 -8.92
CA SER A 204 -1.39 -41.13 -9.16
C SER A 204 -1.98 -39.98 -8.36
N CYS A 205 -2.99 -39.32 -8.93
CA CYS A 205 -3.67 -38.21 -8.31
C CYS A 205 -5.19 -38.38 -8.31
N THR A 206 -5.84 -37.71 -7.37
CA THR A 206 -7.30 -37.65 -7.27
C THR A 206 -7.76 -36.20 -7.06
N GLY A 207 -9.01 -35.92 -7.42
CA GLY A 207 -9.63 -34.62 -7.21
C GLY A 207 -10.09 -34.42 -5.76
N ALA A 208 -10.52 -33.21 -5.43
CA ALA A 208 -11.16 -32.94 -4.15
C ALA A 208 -12.52 -33.63 -4.05
N SER A 209 -12.88 -34.08 -2.84
CA SER A 209 -14.17 -34.75 -2.59
C SER A 209 -15.39 -33.81 -2.71
N ASP A 210 -15.16 -32.50 -2.63
CA ASP A 210 -16.17 -31.46 -2.83
C ASP A 210 -16.28 -30.99 -4.28
N HIS A 211 -15.59 -31.68 -5.20
CA HIS A 211 -15.49 -31.35 -6.63
C HIS A 211 -14.80 -30.01 -6.94
N SER A 212 -14.09 -29.41 -5.99
CA SER A 212 -13.20 -28.27 -6.27
C SER A 212 -12.14 -28.67 -7.29
N THR A 213 -11.98 -27.85 -8.32
CA THR A 213 -11.14 -28.16 -9.48
C THR A 213 -9.69 -27.71 -9.34
N GLU A 214 -9.39 -26.94 -8.31
CA GLU A 214 -8.09 -26.30 -8.10
C GLU A 214 -7.12 -27.21 -7.33
N PHE A 215 -7.56 -28.41 -6.95
CA PHE A 215 -6.80 -29.32 -6.09
C PHE A 215 -6.49 -30.64 -6.80
N ALA A 216 -5.22 -31.02 -6.74
CA ALA A 216 -4.75 -32.34 -7.15
C ALA A 216 -4.11 -33.03 -5.93
N PHE A 217 -4.81 -34.00 -5.36
CA PHE A 217 -4.31 -34.82 -4.26
C PHE A 217 -3.39 -35.90 -4.80
N ILE A 218 -2.16 -35.92 -4.30
CA ILE A 218 -1.14 -36.87 -4.72
C ILE A 218 -1.21 -38.08 -3.80
N THR A 219 -1.41 -39.25 -4.39
CA THR A 219 -1.48 -40.52 -3.68
C THR A 219 -0.09 -41.01 -3.27
N ASN A 220 -0.04 -41.96 -2.34
CA ASN A 220 1.21 -42.52 -1.79
C ASN A 220 2.16 -41.45 -1.23
N VAL A 221 1.64 -40.69 -0.26
CA VAL A 221 2.37 -39.59 0.39
C VAL A 221 3.66 -40.06 1.06
N ALA A 222 3.69 -41.29 1.60
CA ALA A 222 4.89 -41.85 2.22
C ALA A 222 6.08 -41.92 1.24
N ARG A 223 5.84 -42.37 -0.01
CA ARG A 223 6.87 -42.37 -1.06
C ARG A 223 7.32 -40.94 -1.38
N LEU A 224 6.38 -40.01 -1.50
CA LEU A 224 6.66 -38.61 -1.82
C LEU A 224 7.51 -37.95 -0.72
N GLU A 225 7.14 -38.11 0.55
CA GLU A 225 7.87 -37.59 1.71
C GLU A 225 9.27 -38.17 1.82
N GLY A 226 9.43 -39.48 1.55
CA GLY A 226 10.74 -40.12 1.51
C GLY A 226 11.70 -39.42 0.54
N ARG A 227 11.20 -38.98 -0.62
CA ARG A 227 11.99 -38.22 -1.61
C ARG A 227 12.20 -36.76 -1.18
N MET A 228 11.18 -36.10 -0.62
CA MET A 228 11.28 -34.71 -0.17
C MET A 228 12.29 -34.51 0.96
N LYS A 229 12.47 -35.50 1.86
CA LYS A 229 13.45 -35.44 2.95
C LYS A 229 14.90 -35.26 2.47
N THR A 230 15.23 -35.79 1.29
CA THR A 230 16.60 -35.73 0.74
C THR A 230 16.76 -34.70 -0.38
N ALA A 231 15.68 -34.32 -1.03
CA ALA A 231 15.71 -33.44 -2.19
C ALA A 231 15.83 -31.96 -1.82
N LYS A 232 16.33 -31.14 -2.75
CA LYS A 232 16.34 -29.67 -2.61
C LYS A 232 15.23 -29.04 -3.44
N LYS A 233 15.01 -29.55 -4.65
CA LYS A 233 14.00 -29.06 -5.60
C LYS A 233 13.01 -30.15 -5.97
N MET A 234 11.77 -29.76 -6.18
CA MET A 234 10.70 -30.61 -6.70
C MET A 234 9.98 -29.89 -7.82
N PHE A 235 9.74 -30.60 -8.92
CA PHE A 235 8.97 -30.13 -10.06
C PHE A 235 7.73 -31.01 -10.16
N ILE A 236 6.54 -30.41 -10.09
CA ILE A 236 5.27 -31.11 -10.26
C ILE A 236 4.66 -30.69 -11.58
N THR A 237 4.48 -31.62 -12.49
CA THR A 237 3.78 -31.43 -13.76
C THR A 237 2.39 -32.05 -13.67
N VAL A 238 1.36 -31.24 -13.89
CA VAL A 238 -0.04 -31.68 -13.95
C VAL A 238 -0.72 -31.10 -15.18
N SER A 239 -1.67 -31.84 -15.73
CA SER A 239 -2.51 -31.38 -16.83
C SER A 239 -3.58 -30.42 -16.33
N VAL A 240 -3.67 -29.27 -16.99
CA VAL A 240 -4.62 -28.21 -16.69
C VAL A 240 -5.56 -28.08 -17.89
N TYR A 241 -6.86 -28.00 -17.63
CA TYR A 241 -7.88 -27.87 -18.67
C TYR A 241 -7.58 -26.66 -19.57
N GLN A 242 -7.61 -26.85 -20.89
CA GLN A 242 -7.29 -25.85 -21.93
C GLN A 242 -5.85 -25.30 -21.94
N GLU A 243 -5.04 -25.64 -20.96
CA GLU A 243 -3.66 -25.16 -20.80
C GLU A 243 -2.60 -26.24 -21.05
N GLY A 244 -3.02 -27.50 -21.16
CA GLY A 244 -2.12 -28.65 -21.32
C GLY A 244 -1.31 -28.92 -20.05
N SER A 245 -0.15 -29.55 -20.18
CA SER A 245 0.70 -29.89 -19.03
C SER A 245 1.51 -28.68 -18.56
N ARG A 246 1.32 -28.29 -17.30
CA ARG A 246 2.03 -27.18 -16.65
C ARG A 246 2.88 -27.69 -15.50
N THR A 247 4.04 -27.07 -15.28
CA THR A 247 5.04 -27.51 -14.30
C THR A 247 5.34 -26.44 -13.27
N TRP A 248 5.12 -26.74 -11.99
CA TRP A 248 5.47 -25.86 -10.88
C TRP A 248 6.78 -26.31 -10.22
N GLU A 249 7.67 -25.36 -9.95
CA GLU A 249 8.94 -25.58 -9.24
C GLU A 249 8.79 -25.19 -7.77
N PHE A 250 9.22 -26.08 -6.88
CA PHE A 250 9.21 -25.89 -5.43
C PHE A 250 10.59 -26.14 -4.84
N ASN A 251 10.96 -25.35 -3.83
CA ASN A 251 12.13 -25.61 -2.99
C ASN A 251 11.70 -26.44 -1.78
N VAL A 252 11.95 -27.74 -1.84
CA VAL A 252 11.54 -28.72 -0.80
C VAL A 252 12.60 -28.94 0.27
N LYS A 253 13.77 -28.31 0.16
CA LYS A 253 14.84 -28.40 1.16
C LYS A 253 14.30 -28.09 2.56
N GLY A 254 14.68 -28.91 3.55
CA GLY A 254 14.29 -28.70 4.95
C GLY A 254 12.88 -29.17 5.30
N TYR A 255 12.29 -30.06 4.48
CA TYR A 255 11.05 -30.74 4.83
C TYR A 255 11.24 -31.59 6.09
N ASP A 256 10.40 -31.36 7.09
CA ASP A 256 10.47 -31.99 8.40
C ASP A 256 9.11 -32.60 8.78
N ARG A 257 9.06 -33.93 8.73
CA ARG A 257 7.85 -34.70 9.02
C ARG A 257 7.38 -34.54 10.47
N SER A 258 8.26 -34.23 11.43
CA SER A 258 7.87 -34.09 12.85
C SER A 258 6.97 -32.87 13.09
N LYS A 259 7.01 -31.91 12.18
CA LYS A 259 6.23 -30.66 12.22
C LYS A 259 4.88 -30.76 11.50
N VAL A 260 4.57 -31.92 10.91
CA VAL A 260 3.32 -32.24 10.20
C VAL A 260 2.64 -33.45 10.81
#